data_AF-A0A0N0I9W9-F1
#
_entry.id   AF-A0A0N0I9W9-F1
#
_cell.length_a   1.000
_cell.length_b   1.000
_cell.length_c   1.000
_cell.angle_alpha   90.00
_cell.angle_beta   90.00
_cell.angle_gamma   90.00
#
_symmetry.space_group_name_H-M   'P 1'
#
loop_
_entity.id
_entity.type
_entity.pdbx_description
1 polymer ?
#
loop_
_entity_poly.entity_id
_entity_poly.type
_entity_poly.pdbx_seq_one_letter_code
_entity_poly.pdbx_strand_id
1 'polypeptide(L)'
;MIAPVDVKNILNLVDNGASKEDLAKAATGIALGKVLQGKKNNTSEQTQPKTNSNPEINKVIPENFTSKITEHNTQLGVLNAKKTGISGAHKQDAFLESVEITGAKINLKTTDKNYPGLIEYKYQLPAIAGNGPNAGKVIGYKKTESKTTYDPKILSDTKVTNMSNQAAKQSEDYFKANPSKNLHDVKVDGYWFRVTKDTKTGQVSNAFITMPPRNSK
;
A
#
# COMPACT_ATOMS: atom_id res chain seq x y z
N MET A 1 42.95 28.69 29.54
CA MET A 1 41.78 28.88 28.66
C MET A 1 41.36 27.53 28.11
N ILE A 2 40.30 26.95 28.68
CA ILE A 2 39.59 25.76 28.20
C ILE A 2 38.11 26.05 28.51
N ALA A 3 37.25 26.08 27.49
CA ALA A 3 35.82 26.26 27.68
C ALA A 3 35.17 24.90 28.00
N PRO A 4 34.24 24.81 28.96
CA PRO A 4 33.48 23.59 29.22
C PRO A 4 32.39 23.41 28.16
N VAL A 5 32.21 22.17 27.70
CA VAL A 5 31.08 21.75 26.86
C VAL A 5 29.88 21.53 27.77
N ASP A 6 28.78 22.25 27.50
CA ASP A 6 27.53 22.16 28.25
C ASP A 6 26.84 20.81 28.03
N VAL A 7 26.77 20.00 29.08
CA VAL A 7 26.09 18.69 29.12
C VAL A 7 24.63 18.92 29.54
N LYS A 8 23.84 19.55 28.67
CA LYS A 8 22.39 19.74 28.88
C LYS A 8 21.56 19.50 27.62
N ASN A 9 21.80 18.37 26.95
CA ASN A 9 20.83 17.84 25.98
C ASN A 9 20.92 16.31 25.82
N ILE A 10 20.93 15.61 26.95
CA ILE A 10 20.74 14.16 26.98
C ILE A 10 19.62 13.89 27.99
N LEU A 11 18.61 13.13 27.54
CA LEU A 11 17.35 12.75 28.19
C LEU A 11 16.19 13.76 28.09
N ASN A 12 15.28 13.49 27.14
CA ASN A 12 13.92 13.06 27.48
C ASN A 12 13.23 12.41 26.27
N LEU A 13 13.29 11.07 26.20
CA LEU A 13 12.47 10.22 25.34
C LEU A 13 12.18 8.91 26.09
N VAL A 14 11.10 8.89 26.86
CA VAL A 14 10.28 7.71 27.19
C VAL A 14 8.89 8.31 27.44
N ASP A 15 7.84 7.98 26.71
CA ASP A 15 7.13 6.71 26.86
C ASP A 15 6.13 6.53 25.72
N ASN A 16 6.17 5.37 25.06
CA ASN A 16 5.08 4.75 24.29
C ASN A 16 5.53 3.34 23.89
N GLY A 17 5.68 2.46 24.89
CA GLY A 17 5.36 1.03 24.77
C GLY A 17 5.98 0.19 23.65
N ALA A 18 7.17 0.49 23.12
CA ALA A 18 7.88 -0.41 22.21
C ALA A 18 8.79 -1.38 22.99
N SER A 19 8.63 -2.68 22.76
CA SER A 19 9.49 -3.73 23.33
C SER A 19 10.93 -3.59 22.81
N LYS A 20 11.91 -3.88 23.68
CA LYS A 20 13.36 -3.71 23.43
C LYS A 20 13.92 -4.52 22.25
N GLU A 21 13.16 -5.47 21.72
CA GLU A 21 13.55 -6.32 20.60
C GLU A 21 13.45 -5.60 19.24
N ASP A 22 12.60 -4.58 19.11
CA ASP A 22 12.46 -3.80 17.87
C ASP A 22 13.55 -2.73 17.68
N LEU A 23 14.18 -2.29 18.77
CA LEU A 23 15.28 -1.31 18.74
C LEU A 23 16.62 -1.93 18.29
N ALA A 24 16.81 -3.24 18.47
CA ALA A 24 18.02 -3.93 18.05
C ALA A 24 18.13 -4.09 16.52
N LYS A 25 17.02 -4.08 15.79
CA LYS A 25 17.03 -4.19 14.31
C LYS A 25 17.25 -2.85 13.61
N ALA A 26 16.97 -1.73 14.27
CA ALA A 26 17.16 -0.39 13.70
C ALA A 26 18.59 0.16 13.89
N ALA A 27 19.35 -0.34 14.86
CA ALA A 27 20.70 0.16 15.17
C ALA A 27 21.82 -0.51 14.34
N THR A 28 21.61 -1.72 13.80
CA THR A 28 22.62 -2.45 13.01
C THR A 28 22.77 -1.91 11.58
N GLY A 29 21.81 -1.12 11.09
CA GLY A 29 21.79 -0.61 9.72
C GLY A 29 22.54 0.70 9.48
N ILE A 30 22.94 1.43 10.53
CA ILE A 30 23.52 2.78 10.39
C ILE A 30 25.01 2.83 10.80
N ALA A 31 25.52 1.82 11.50
CA ALA A 31 26.86 1.83 12.09
C ALA A 31 27.92 0.95 11.39
N LEU A 32 27.73 0.52 10.14
CA LEU A 32 28.73 -0.25 9.37
C LEU A 32 29.26 0.50 8.13
N GLY A 33 29.19 1.84 8.14
CA GLY A 33 29.65 2.68 7.02
C GLY A 33 30.97 3.44 7.26
N LYS A 34 31.55 3.36 8.46
CA LYS A 34 32.81 4.04 8.79
C LYS A 34 33.63 3.15 9.70
N VAL A 35 34.94 3.11 9.42
CA VAL A 35 35.94 2.18 9.95
C VAL A 35 35.95 0.88 9.16
N LEU A 36 36.72 0.85 8.07
CA LEU A 36 37.86 -0.05 7.90
C LEU A 36 38.74 0.42 6.72
N GLN A 37 39.97 0.79 7.07
CA GLN A 37 41.22 0.66 6.30
C GLN A 37 41.52 1.61 5.11
N GLY A 38 42.54 2.44 5.32
CA GLY A 38 43.44 2.86 4.25
C GLY A 38 44.72 2.03 4.25
N LYS A 39 45.14 1.53 3.09
CA LYS A 39 46.54 1.45 2.62
C LYS A 39 46.59 1.05 1.14
N LYS A 40 47.39 1.79 0.35
CA LYS A 40 47.66 1.60 -1.08
C LYS A 40 48.44 0.30 -1.35
N ASN A 41 48.23 -0.34 -2.52
CA ASN A 41 49.20 -0.43 -3.63
C ASN A 41 48.69 -1.30 -4.81
N ASN A 42 49.13 -0.91 -6.02
CA ASN A 42 48.78 -1.40 -7.36
C ASN A 42 49.14 -2.88 -7.64
N THR A 43 48.42 -3.53 -8.58
CA THR A 43 48.90 -3.88 -9.96
C THR A 43 47.98 -4.92 -10.62
N SER A 44 47.64 -4.63 -11.89
CA SER A 44 47.03 -5.42 -12.98
C SER A 44 46.52 -6.85 -12.75
N GLU A 45 45.33 -7.16 -13.30
CA GLU A 45 45.22 -8.05 -14.48
C GLU A 45 43.77 -8.23 -14.99
N GLN A 46 43.68 -8.24 -16.32
CA GLN A 46 42.75 -8.95 -17.21
C GLN A 46 41.23 -8.85 -17.03
N THR A 47 40.66 -8.08 -17.94
CA THR A 47 39.26 -8.03 -18.37
C THR A 47 38.81 -9.38 -18.93
N GLN A 48 37.90 -10.07 -18.21
CA GLN A 48 36.92 -10.99 -18.80
C GLN A 48 35.52 -10.39 -18.63
N PRO A 49 34.63 -10.47 -19.64
CA PRO A 49 33.36 -9.76 -19.64
C PRO A 49 32.39 -10.41 -18.64
N LYS A 50 32.02 -9.67 -17.59
CA LYS A 50 30.85 -9.99 -16.77
C LYS A 50 29.59 -9.69 -17.59
N THR A 51 28.94 -10.74 -18.06
CA THR A 51 27.56 -10.69 -18.52
C THR A 51 26.66 -10.32 -17.34
N ASN A 52 26.34 -9.03 -17.22
CA ASN A 52 25.24 -8.56 -16.38
C ASN A 52 23.92 -8.89 -17.09
N SER A 53 23.46 -10.13 -16.99
CA SER A 53 22.05 -10.45 -17.26
C SER A 53 21.25 -10.17 -15.99
N ASN A 54 20.72 -8.95 -15.87
CA ASN A 54 19.68 -8.60 -14.89
C ASN A 54 18.33 -9.16 -15.40
N PRO A 55 17.76 -10.23 -14.82
CA PRO A 55 16.59 -10.90 -15.38
C PRO A 55 15.25 -10.17 -15.12
N GLU A 56 15.24 -9.13 -14.29
CA GLU A 56 13.99 -8.58 -13.74
C GLU A 56 13.22 -7.62 -14.66
N ILE A 57 13.77 -7.24 -15.81
CA ILE A 57 13.21 -6.15 -16.64
C ILE A 57 11.96 -6.58 -17.46
N ASN A 58 11.58 -7.87 -17.49
CA ASN A 58 10.52 -8.36 -18.39
C ASN A 58 9.32 -9.06 -17.73
N LYS A 59 9.29 -9.25 -16.40
CA LYS A 59 8.17 -9.95 -15.76
C LYS A 59 7.06 -8.97 -15.38
N VAL A 60 5.91 -9.06 -16.07
CA VAL A 60 4.76 -8.17 -15.84
C VAL A 60 4.11 -8.40 -14.47
N ILE A 61 4.13 -9.62 -13.94
CA ILE A 61 3.62 -9.93 -12.59
C ILE A 61 4.79 -10.29 -11.66
N PRO A 62 5.02 -9.54 -10.56
CA PRO A 62 6.14 -9.82 -9.66
C PRO A 62 5.92 -11.12 -8.86
N GLU A 63 7.00 -11.76 -8.40
CA GLU A 63 6.92 -13.05 -7.68
C GLU A 63 6.17 -12.99 -6.36
N ASN A 64 6.29 -11.88 -5.64
CA ASN A 64 5.59 -11.65 -4.38
C ASN A 64 4.19 -11.05 -4.55
N PHE A 65 3.64 -11.04 -5.78
CA PHE A 65 2.36 -10.41 -6.07
C PHE A 65 1.22 -10.97 -5.21
N THR A 66 1.10 -12.29 -5.12
CA THR A 66 0.02 -12.94 -4.36
C THR A 66 0.04 -12.52 -2.89
N SER A 67 1.20 -12.58 -2.23
CA SER A 67 1.34 -12.16 -0.82
C SER A 67 0.96 -10.70 -0.63
N LYS A 68 1.43 -9.81 -1.52
CA LYS A 68 1.13 -8.38 -1.47
C LYS A 68 -0.36 -8.09 -1.63
N ILE A 69 -1.04 -8.82 -2.52
CA ILE A 69 -2.49 -8.66 -2.73
C ILE A 69 -3.28 -9.16 -1.53
N THR A 70 -2.93 -10.32 -0.99
CA THR A 70 -3.59 -10.86 0.20
C THR A 70 -3.46 -9.89 1.36
N GLU A 71 -2.26 -9.37 1.61
CA GLU A 71 -2.01 -8.34 2.61
C GLU A 71 -2.83 -7.09 2.32
N HIS A 72 -2.71 -6.49 1.13
CA HIS A 72 -3.42 -5.27 0.75
C HIS A 72 -4.97 -5.39 0.87
N ASN A 73 -5.51 -6.59 0.64
CA ASN A 73 -6.92 -6.85 0.79
C ASN A 73 -7.37 -6.94 2.26
N THR A 74 -6.55 -7.52 3.13
CA THR A 74 -6.95 -7.91 4.50
C THR A 74 -6.40 -7.01 5.60
N GLN A 75 -5.34 -6.26 5.31
CA GLN A 75 -4.75 -5.30 6.24
C GLN A 75 -5.76 -4.21 6.63
N LEU A 76 -5.53 -3.61 7.81
CA LEU A 76 -6.14 -2.33 8.12
C LEU A 76 -5.75 -1.28 7.07
N GLY A 77 -6.75 -0.47 6.75
CA GLY A 77 -6.66 0.54 5.74
C GLY A 77 -5.78 1.69 6.22
N VAL A 78 -4.94 2.17 5.32
CA VAL A 78 -4.05 3.31 5.59
C VAL A 78 -4.55 4.54 4.83
N LEU A 79 -4.32 5.74 5.36
CA LEU A 79 -4.62 6.95 4.61
C LEU A 79 -3.81 6.97 3.32
N ASN A 80 -4.48 7.20 2.19
CA ASN A 80 -3.80 7.28 0.89
C ASN A 80 -2.80 8.45 0.85
N ALA A 81 -1.92 8.47 -0.16
CA ALA A 81 -0.90 9.52 -0.28
C ALA A 81 -1.48 10.95 -0.33
N LYS A 82 -2.70 11.10 -0.87
CA LYS A 82 -3.44 12.39 -0.91
C LYS A 82 -4.20 12.69 0.39
N LYS A 83 -4.22 11.76 1.34
CA LYS A 83 -4.98 11.74 2.59
C LYS A 83 -6.48 12.01 2.41
N THR A 84 -7.07 11.65 1.27
CA THR A 84 -8.49 11.84 0.99
C THR A 84 -9.34 10.59 1.21
N GLY A 85 -8.73 9.40 1.21
CA GLY A 85 -9.41 8.13 1.42
C GLY A 85 -8.51 7.07 2.04
N ILE A 86 -9.08 5.88 2.22
CA ILE A 86 -8.47 4.69 2.84
C ILE A 86 -8.01 3.72 1.74
N SER A 87 -6.70 3.49 1.68
CA SER A 87 -6.01 2.52 0.81
C SER A 87 -5.99 1.14 1.46
N GLY A 88 -5.95 0.06 0.67
CA GLY A 88 -6.07 -1.31 1.21
C GLY A 88 -7.46 -1.61 1.75
N ALA A 89 -7.57 -2.56 2.68
CA ALA A 89 -8.80 -2.92 3.37
C ALA A 89 -9.98 -3.17 2.41
N HIS A 90 -9.81 -4.13 1.52
CA HIS A 90 -10.91 -4.59 0.64
C HIS A 90 -11.75 -5.68 1.31
N LYS A 91 -11.28 -6.29 2.40
CA LYS A 91 -12.09 -7.11 3.30
C LYS A 91 -12.99 -6.21 4.15
N GLN A 92 -14.25 -6.59 4.31
CA GLN A 92 -15.27 -5.75 4.94
C GLN A 92 -14.93 -5.35 6.38
N ASP A 93 -14.53 -6.31 7.21
CA ASP A 93 -14.18 -6.08 8.62
C ASP A 93 -13.01 -5.10 8.76
N ALA A 94 -11.92 -5.32 8.01
CA ALA A 94 -10.77 -4.45 7.99
C ALA A 94 -11.14 -3.01 7.56
N PHE A 95 -12.04 -2.84 6.60
CA PHE A 95 -12.50 -1.51 6.19
C PHE A 95 -13.34 -0.83 7.27
N LEU A 96 -14.28 -1.55 7.89
CA LEU A 96 -15.14 -0.99 8.93
C LEU A 96 -14.32 -0.61 10.17
N GLU A 97 -13.35 -1.44 10.55
CA GLU A 97 -12.40 -1.11 11.62
C GLU A 97 -11.56 0.12 11.27
N SER A 98 -11.12 0.24 10.01
CA SER A 98 -10.42 1.45 9.53
C SER A 98 -11.30 2.70 9.59
N VAL A 99 -12.59 2.56 9.31
CA VAL A 99 -13.57 3.66 9.43
C VAL A 99 -13.68 4.10 10.88
N GLU A 100 -13.75 3.17 11.83
CA GLU A 100 -13.79 3.46 13.26
C GLU A 100 -12.50 4.16 13.74
N ILE A 101 -11.33 3.59 13.44
CA ILE A 101 -10.02 4.14 13.82
C ILE A 101 -9.83 5.55 13.28
N THR A 102 -10.26 5.81 12.05
CA THR A 102 -10.09 7.13 11.40
C THR A 102 -11.18 8.13 11.76
N GLY A 103 -12.24 7.71 12.47
CA GLY A 103 -13.43 8.53 12.69
C GLY A 103 -14.15 8.89 11.39
N ALA A 104 -14.01 8.07 10.35
CA ALA A 104 -14.67 8.28 9.07
C ALA A 104 -16.19 8.12 9.22
N LYS A 105 -16.93 8.85 8.39
CA LYS A 105 -18.38 8.77 8.33
C LYS A 105 -18.81 8.03 7.06
N ILE A 106 -19.56 6.94 7.21
CA ILE A 106 -20.23 6.25 6.10
C ILE A 106 -21.55 6.95 5.81
N ASN A 107 -21.71 7.43 4.58
CA ASN A 107 -22.89 8.15 4.11
C ASN A 107 -23.89 7.23 3.39
N LEU A 108 -23.38 6.22 2.67
CA LEU A 108 -24.21 5.30 1.90
C LEU A 108 -23.55 3.93 1.85
N LYS A 109 -24.36 2.89 1.99
CA LYS A 109 -23.99 1.49 1.75
C LYS A 109 -24.84 0.97 0.59
N THR A 110 -24.20 0.42 -0.43
CA THR A 110 -24.90 -0.15 -1.60
C THR A 110 -24.46 -1.58 -1.87
N THR A 111 -25.43 -2.46 -2.10
CA THR A 111 -25.23 -3.85 -2.52
C THR A 111 -25.91 -4.09 -3.85
N ASP A 112 -25.48 -5.09 -4.60
CA ASP A 112 -26.09 -5.48 -5.88
C ASP A 112 -26.28 -7.01 -5.89
N LYS A 113 -27.49 -7.47 -6.22
CA LYS A 113 -27.82 -8.90 -6.27
C LYS A 113 -27.00 -9.66 -7.32
N ASN A 114 -26.53 -8.96 -8.36
CA ASN A 114 -25.68 -9.55 -9.40
C ASN A 114 -24.23 -9.75 -8.94
N TYR A 115 -23.84 -9.13 -7.81
CA TYR A 115 -22.50 -9.20 -7.24
C TYR A 115 -22.58 -9.56 -5.75
N PRO A 116 -23.05 -10.78 -5.42
CA PRO A 116 -23.24 -11.20 -4.04
C PRO A 116 -21.92 -11.15 -3.26
N GLY A 117 -22.00 -10.72 -2.00
CA GLY A 117 -20.83 -10.53 -1.16
C GLY A 117 -20.08 -9.21 -1.38
N LEU A 118 -20.41 -8.41 -2.42
CA LEU A 118 -19.83 -7.08 -2.57
C LEU A 118 -20.68 -5.98 -1.93
N ILE A 119 -19.98 -5.06 -1.26
CA ILE A 119 -20.58 -3.88 -0.64
C ILE A 119 -19.75 -2.67 -1.03
N GLU A 120 -20.41 -1.67 -1.62
CA GLU A 120 -19.81 -0.36 -1.88
C GLU A 120 -20.25 0.65 -0.83
N TYR A 121 -19.28 1.29 -0.21
CA TYR A 121 -19.47 2.38 0.74
C TYR A 121 -19.11 3.72 0.10
N LYS A 122 -19.97 4.72 0.26
CA LYS A 122 -19.59 6.12 0.13
C LYS A 122 -19.30 6.66 1.52
N TYR A 123 -18.11 7.21 1.73
CA TYR A 123 -17.65 7.67 3.04
C TYR A 123 -16.84 8.96 2.93
N GLN A 124 -16.66 9.64 4.07
CA GLN A 124 -15.83 10.82 4.17
C GLN A 124 -14.90 10.70 5.38
N LEU A 125 -13.64 11.09 5.21
CA LEU A 125 -12.73 11.27 6.34
C LEU A 125 -13.00 12.61 7.04
N PRO A 126 -12.82 12.69 8.36
CA PRO A 126 -12.91 13.97 9.05
C PRO A 126 -11.78 14.90 8.60
N ALA A 127 -12.08 16.19 8.51
CA ALA A 127 -11.09 17.24 8.35
C ALA A 127 -10.63 17.66 9.75
N ILE A 128 -9.36 17.45 10.06
CA ILE A 128 -8.76 17.81 11.35
C ILE A 128 -8.03 19.14 11.19
N ALA A 129 -8.31 20.09 12.09
CA ALA A 129 -7.55 21.34 12.13
C ALA A 129 -6.09 21.05 12.48
N GLY A 130 -5.17 21.51 11.63
CA GLY A 130 -3.74 21.29 11.83
C GLY A 130 -3.13 22.18 12.91
N ASN A 131 -3.65 23.40 13.09
CA ASN A 131 -3.05 24.45 13.93
C ASN A 131 -4.13 25.28 14.65
N GLY A 132 -3.68 26.10 15.60
CA GLY A 132 -4.50 27.07 16.33
C GLY A 132 -5.29 26.47 17.50
N PRO A 133 -6.21 27.24 18.12
CA PRO A 133 -6.95 26.81 19.33
C PRO A 133 -7.82 25.55 19.14
N ASN A 134 -8.06 25.17 17.90
CA ASN A 134 -8.83 23.98 17.53
C ASN A 134 -7.95 22.86 16.95
N ALA A 135 -6.62 22.96 17.02
CA ALA A 135 -5.72 21.92 16.54
C ALA A 135 -6.13 20.54 17.10
N GLY A 136 -6.17 19.53 16.23
CA GLY A 136 -6.62 18.18 16.58
C GLY A 136 -8.14 17.97 16.60
N LYS A 137 -8.95 19.04 16.51
CA LYS A 137 -10.42 18.92 16.45
C LYS A 137 -10.92 18.70 15.03
N VAL A 138 -12.03 17.97 14.92
CA VAL A 138 -12.80 17.84 13.68
C VAL A 138 -13.45 19.19 13.35
N ILE A 139 -13.16 19.73 12.17
CA ILE A 139 -13.71 21.00 11.67
C ILE A 139 -14.65 20.82 10.48
N GLY A 140 -14.88 19.57 10.06
CA GLY A 140 -15.73 19.23 8.93
C GLY A 140 -15.37 17.86 8.37
N TYR A 141 -15.76 17.62 7.12
CA TYR A 141 -15.48 16.38 6.40
C TYR A 141 -14.84 16.68 5.05
N LYS A 142 -13.92 15.79 4.64
CA LYS A 142 -13.30 15.84 3.31
C LYS A 142 -14.29 15.42 2.24
N LYS A 143 -13.87 15.48 0.97
CA LYS A 143 -14.68 14.99 -0.16
C LYS A 143 -15.09 13.53 0.06
N THR A 144 -16.25 13.18 -0.48
CA THR A 144 -16.75 11.80 -0.47
C THR A 144 -15.86 10.91 -1.34
N GLU A 145 -15.45 9.77 -0.80
CA GLU A 145 -14.75 8.70 -1.49
C GLU A 145 -15.63 7.45 -1.55
N SER A 146 -15.30 6.54 -2.48
CA SER A 146 -15.93 5.23 -2.59
C SER A 146 -14.95 4.12 -2.24
N LYS A 147 -15.43 3.06 -1.57
CA LYS A 147 -14.69 1.82 -1.33
C LYS A 147 -15.60 0.64 -1.60
N THR A 148 -15.17 -0.26 -2.48
CA THR A 148 -15.77 -1.60 -2.58
C THR A 148 -15.03 -2.55 -1.65
N THR A 149 -15.81 -3.31 -0.87
CA THR A 149 -15.34 -4.39 -0.02
C THR A 149 -16.04 -5.70 -0.35
N TYR A 150 -15.45 -6.82 0.06
CA TYR A 150 -16.07 -8.13 0.04
C TYR A 150 -16.39 -8.62 1.47
N ASP A 151 -17.51 -9.30 1.62
CA ASP A 151 -17.88 -10.03 2.84
C ASP A 151 -17.21 -11.43 2.81
N PRO A 152 -16.28 -11.73 3.74
CA PRO A 152 -15.55 -13.01 3.76
C PRO A 152 -16.45 -14.23 3.98
N LYS A 153 -17.69 -14.04 4.48
CA LYS A 153 -18.66 -15.13 4.65
C LYS A 153 -19.26 -15.60 3.32
N ILE A 154 -19.23 -14.75 2.30
CA ILE A 154 -19.75 -15.05 0.95
C ILE A 154 -18.59 -15.24 -0.04
N LEU A 155 -17.54 -14.43 0.09
CA LEU A 155 -16.34 -14.46 -0.74
C LEU A 155 -15.10 -14.58 0.16
N SER A 156 -14.59 -15.79 0.36
CA SER A 156 -13.42 -16.00 1.23
C SER A 156 -12.16 -15.27 0.73
N ASP A 157 -11.27 -14.94 1.66
CA ASP A 157 -9.99 -14.24 1.39
C ASP A 157 -9.16 -14.97 0.32
N THR A 158 -9.11 -16.31 0.37
CA THR A 158 -8.45 -17.16 -0.63
C THR A 158 -9.10 -17.03 -2.00
N LYS A 159 -10.44 -17.03 -2.07
CA LYS A 159 -11.17 -16.91 -3.34
C LYS A 159 -10.89 -15.55 -3.98
N VAL A 160 -10.98 -14.46 -3.21
CA VAL A 160 -10.70 -13.10 -3.72
C VAL A 160 -9.24 -12.98 -4.15
N THR A 161 -8.29 -13.54 -3.38
CA THR A 161 -6.87 -13.57 -3.74
C THR A 161 -6.64 -14.30 -5.06
N ASN A 162 -7.25 -15.47 -5.25
CA ASN A 162 -7.11 -16.24 -6.50
C ASN A 162 -7.68 -15.47 -7.70
N MET A 163 -8.86 -14.87 -7.55
CA MET A 163 -9.47 -14.04 -8.59
C MET A 163 -8.62 -12.79 -8.91
N SER A 164 -8.01 -12.14 -7.90
CA SER A 164 -7.08 -11.03 -8.10
C SER A 164 -5.84 -11.44 -8.92
N ASN A 165 -5.24 -12.61 -8.63
CA ASN A 165 -4.12 -13.13 -9.41
C ASN A 165 -4.53 -13.42 -10.86
N GLN A 166 -5.71 -14.00 -11.06
CA GLN A 166 -6.25 -14.25 -12.40
C GLN A 166 -6.53 -12.94 -13.15
N ALA A 167 -7.08 -11.93 -12.49
CA ALA A 167 -7.30 -10.61 -13.07
C ALA A 167 -5.99 -9.95 -13.52
N ALA A 168 -4.94 -10.04 -12.69
CA ALA A 168 -3.61 -9.58 -13.04
C ALA A 168 -3.07 -10.32 -14.27
N LYS A 169 -3.22 -11.65 -14.33
CA LYS A 169 -2.79 -12.47 -15.46
C LYS A 169 -3.51 -12.11 -16.75
N GLN A 170 -4.83 -11.93 -16.70
CA GLN A 170 -5.64 -11.50 -17.84
C GLN A 170 -5.28 -10.09 -18.34
N SER A 171 -4.67 -9.25 -17.49
CA SER A 171 -4.28 -7.89 -17.86
C SER A 171 -2.87 -7.76 -18.43
N GLU A 172 -2.06 -8.83 -18.44
CA GLU A 172 -0.68 -8.78 -18.92
C GLU A 172 -0.59 -8.28 -20.37
N ASP A 173 -1.34 -8.91 -21.28
CA ASP A 173 -1.26 -8.59 -22.71
C ASP A 173 -1.85 -7.21 -23.01
N TYR A 174 -2.89 -6.80 -22.26
CA TYR A 174 -3.40 -5.44 -22.31
C TYR A 174 -2.30 -4.42 -21.98
N PHE A 175 -1.56 -4.63 -20.89
CA PHE A 175 -0.52 -3.69 -20.47
C PHE A 175 0.73 -3.70 -21.35
N LYS A 176 1.05 -4.83 -21.99
CA LYS A 176 2.10 -4.93 -23.02
C LYS A 176 1.70 -4.16 -24.28
N ALA A 177 0.47 -4.35 -24.75
CA ALA A 177 -0.06 -3.66 -25.92
C ALA A 177 -0.33 -2.16 -25.67
N ASN A 178 -0.53 -1.77 -24.42
CA ASN A 178 -0.81 -0.39 -24.02
C ASN A 178 0.19 0.12 -22.96
N PRO A 179 1.47 0.36 -23.31
CA PRO A 179 2.51 0.70 -22.34
C PRO A 179 2.19 1.96 -21.50
N SER A 180 1.54 2.96 -22.10
CA SER A 180 1.16 4.23 -21.47
C SER A 180 -0.03 4.12 -20.51
N LYS A 181 -0.78 3.01 -20.54
CA LYS A 181 -1.89 2.77 -19.61
C LYS A 181 -1.39 2.09 -18.35
N ASN A 182 -1.93 2.51 -17.21
CA ASN A 182 -1.56 2.03 -15.88
C ASN A 182 -2.73 1.41 -15.11
N LEU A 183 -3.89 1.26 -15.77
CA LEU A 183 -5.10 0.71 -15.20
C LEU A 183 -5.83 -0.11 -16.27
N HIS A 184 -6.38 -1.25 -15.87
CA HIS A 184 -7.25 -2.09 -16.69
C HIS A 184 -8.33 -2.71 -15.79
N ASP A 185 -9.59 -2.64 -16.22
CA ASP A 185 -10.70 -3.28 -15.52
C ASP A 185 -11.06 -4.58 -16.25
N VAL A 186 -11.09 -5.70 -15.54
CA VAL A 186 -11.37 -7.04 -16.10
C VAL A 186 -12.39 -7.78 -15.25
N LYS A 187 -13.02 -8.80 -15.83
CA LYS A 187 -14.02 -9.62 -15.15
C LYS A 187 -13.48 -11.03 -14.88
N VAL A 188 -13.53 -11.46 -13.63
CA VAL A 188 -13.15 -12.80 -13.19
C VAL A 188 -14.29 -13.39 -12.38
N ASP A 189 -14.76 -14.58 -12.75
CA ASP A 189 -15.85 -15.30 -12.10
C ASP A 189 -17.11 -14.46 -11.84
N GLY A 190 -17.42 -13.55 -12.78
CA GLY A 190 -18.58 -12.67 -12.67
C GLY A 190 -18.34 -11.37 -11.89
N TYR A 191 -17.18 -11.18 -11.26
CA TYR A 191 -16.83 -9.97 -10.50
C TYR A 191 -15.86 -9.08 -11.26
N TRP A 192 -15.97 -7.77 -11.05
CA TRP A 192 -15.05 -6.80 -11.63
C TRP A 192 -13.81 -6.62 -10.75
N PHE A 193 -12.66 -6.56 -11.40
CA PHE A 193 -11.38 -6.27 -10.79
C PHE A 193 -10.74 -5.08 -11.50
N ARG A 194 -10.18 -4.19 -10.70
CA ARG A 194 -9.31 -3.12 -11.18
C ARG A 194 -7.87 -3.53 -10.97
N VAL A 195 -7.15 -3.65 -12.07
CA VAL A 195 -5.72 -3.99 -12.09
C VAL A 195 -4.94 -2.72 -12.37
N THR A 196 -3.91 -2.45 -11.57
CA THR A 196 -3.03 -1.29 -11.75
C THR A 196 -1.61 -1.74 -12.04
N LYS A 197 -0.90 -0.94 -12.82
CA LYS A 197 0.50 -1.15 -13.18
C LYS A 197 1.33 0.03 -12.69
N ASP A 198 2.52 -0.23 -12.17
CA ASP A 198 3.52 0.80 -11.92
C ASP A 198 4.12 1.25 -13.25
N THR A 199 4.03 2.54 -13.56
CA THR A 199 4.45 3.08 -14.86
C THR A 199 5.96 3.15 -15.04
N LYS A 200 6.75 3.05 -13.97
CA LYS A 200 8.22 3.09 -14.02
C LYS A 200 8.79 1.71 -14.33
N THR A 201 8.24 0.69 -13.68
CA THR A 201 8.71 -0.70 -13.79
C THR A 201 7.94 -1.51 -14.83
N GLY A 202 6.73 -1.09 -15.21
CA GLY A 202 5.86 -1.86 -16.09
C GLY A 202 5.23 -3.09 -15.41
N GLN A 203 5.42 -3.26 -14.10
CA GLN A 203 4.88 -4.39 -13.35
C GLN A 203 3.49 -4.09 -12.82
N VAL A 204 2.63 -5.10 -12.76
CA VAL A 204 1.35 -5.05 -12.06
C VAL A 204 1.63 -4.75 -10.58
N SER A 205 1.08 -3.65 -10.10
CA SER A 205 1.24 -3.17 -8.74
C SER A 205 0.09 -3.59 -7.84
N ASN A 206 -1.11 -3.79 -8.38
CA ASN A 206 -2.29 -4.21 -7.62
C ASN A 206 -3.36 -4.85 -8.51
N ALA A 207 -4.25 -5.63 -7.91
CA ALA A 207 -5.47 -6.15 -8.51
C ALA A 207 -6.51 -6.35 -7.40
N PHE A 208 -7.53 -5.49 -7.37
CA PHE A 208 -8.54 -5.50 -6.29
C PHE A 208 -9.95 -5.54 -6.84
N ILE A 209 -10.82 -6.21 -6.10
CA ILE A 209 -12.23 -6.37 -6.44
C ILE A 209 -12.97 -5.03 -6.32
N THR A 210 -13.86 -4.75 -7.27
CA THR A 210 -14.62 -3.51 -7.35
C THR A 210 -16.05 -3.76 -7.82
N MET A 211 -16.99 -2.91 -7.41
CA MET A 211 -18.26 -2.81 -8.12
C MET A 211 -18.00 -2.23 -9.52
N PRO A 212 -18.82 -2.60 -10.53
CA PRO A 212 -18.78 -1.92 -11.82
C PRO A 212 -19.07 -0.42 -11.64
N PRO A 213 -18.55 0.45 -12.52
CA PRO A 213 -18.98 1.84 -12.58
C PRO A 213 -20.51 1.87 -12.72
N ARG A 214 -21.22 2.37 -11.71
CA ARG A 214 -22.63 2.69 -11.88
C ARG A 214 -22.67 4.00 -12.65
N ASN A 215 -23.08 3.94 -13.91
CA ASN A 215 -23.39 5.15 -14.66
C ASN A 215 -24.38 5.95 -13.80
N SER A 216 -23.99 7.16 -13.40
CA SER A 216 -24.93 8.15 -12.89
C SER A 216 -25.94 8.34 -14.00
N LYS A 217 -27.14 7.79 -13.83
CA LYS A 217 -28.28 8.19 -14.65
C LYS A 217 -28.62 9.64 -14.34
#